data_AF-A0A3G2G6S2-F1
#
_entry.id   AF-A0A3G2G6S2-F1
#
_cell.length_a   1.000
_cell.length_b   1.000
_cell.length_c   1.000
_cell.angle_alpha   90.00
_cell.angle_beta   90.00
_cell.angle_gamma   90.00
#
_symmetry.space_group_name_H-M   'P 1'
#
loop_
_entity.id
_entity.type
_entity.pdbx_description
1 polymer ?
#
loop_
_entity_poly.entity_id
_entity_poly.type
_entity_poly.pdbx_seq_one_letter_code
_entity_poly.pdbx_strand_id
1 'polypeptide(L)'
;MKSKILLTAFLSVSLLACAQETPKVKHKKKNTATKTTAQKVKFANAVDPICDMPTESDMKDTAVYKNKTYGFCSSYCKDEFKKNPEKYVQK
;
A
#
# COMPACT_ATOMS: atom_id res chain seq x y z
N MET A 1 -30.32 -52.16 -46.09
CA MET A 1 -28.84 -52.13 -46.23
C MET A 1 -28.23 -51.65 -44.93
N LYS A 2 -27.75 -52.61 -44.13
CA LYS A 2 -26.49 -52.64 -43.36
C LYS A 2 -25.96 -51.29 -42.83
N SER A 3 -26.32 -51.03 -41.57
CA SER A 3 -25.59 -50.19 -40.63
C SER A 3 -24.09 -50.52 -40.65
N LYS A 4 -23.26 -49.48 -40.77
CA LYS A 4 -21.82 -49.54 -40.47
C LYS A 4 -21.50 -48.43 -39.48
N ILE A 5 -21.56 -48.82 -38.22
CA ILE A 5 -20.72 -48.30 -37.14
C ILE A 5 -19.26 -48.46 -37.57
N LEU A 6 -18.42 -47.43 -37.43
CA LEU A 6 -17.00 -47.53 -37.04
C LEU A 6 -16.33 -46.15 -37.03
N LEU A 7 -15.79 -45.80 -35.84
CA LEU A 7 -14.55 -45.02 -35.59
C LEU A 7 -14.57 -43.55 -36.08
N THR A 8 -14.33 -42.54 -35.25
CA THR A 8 -13.23 -42.40 -34.30
C THR A 8 -13.55 -41.31 -33.27
N ALA A 9 -13.17 -41.59 -32.03
CA ALA A 9 -13.06 -40.63 -30.94
C ALA A 9 -12.35 -39.35 -31.36
N PHE A 10 -12.85 -38.18 -30.97
CA PHE A 10 -12.00 -37.03 -30.72
C PHE A 10 -12.67 -36.01 -29.82
N LEU A 11 -11.86 -35.54 -28.86
CA LEU A 11 -12.02 -34.37 -28.01
C LEU A 11 -13.12 -34.45 -26.95
N SER A 12 -12.71 -35.08 -25.84
CA SER A 12 -12.97 -34.60 -24.48
C SER A 12 -13.00 -33.07 -24.41
N VAL A 13 -14.18 -32.48 -24.46
CA VAL A 13 -14.42 -31.11 -24.01
C VAL A 13 -14.60 -31.19 -22.51
N SER A 14 -13.56 -30.79 -21.78
CA SER A 14 -13.55 -30.67 -20.34
C SER A 14 -14.66 -29.73 -19.87
N LEU A 15 -15.77 -30.29 -19.40
CA LEU A 15 -16.71 -29.61 -18.52
C LEU A 15 -16.08 -29.53 -17.13
N LEU A 16 -15.18 -28.57 -16.94
CA LEU A 16 -14.84 -28.06 -15.62
C LEU A 16 -15.78 -26.89 -15.32
N ALA A 17 -17.01 -27.20 -14.93
CA ALA A 17 -18.03 -26.23 -14.54
C ALA A 17 -18.25 -26.25 -13.02
N CYS A 18 -17.75 -25.18 -12.40
CA CYS A 18 -18.27 -24.45 -11.24
C CYS A 18 -18.60 -25.19 -9.93
N ALA A 19 -17.93 -24.77 -8.84
CA ALA A 19 -18.57 -23.99 -7.77
C ALA A 19 -17.62 -23.85 -6.57
N GLN A 20 -17.21 -22.63 -6.28
CA GLN A 20 -16.95 -22.14 -4.91
C GLN A 20 -16.80 -20.61 -5.00
N GLU A 21 -17.96 -19.96 -5.05
CA GLU A 21 -18.07 -18.54 -4.70
C GLU A 21 -17.77 -18.41 -3.21
N THR A 22 -16.59 -17.91 -2.88
CA THR A 22 -16.26 -17.48 -1.53
C THR A 22 -15.96 -15.98 -1.53
N PRO A 23 -16.48 -15.25 -0.53
CA PRO A 23 -16.55 -13.80 -0.55
C PRO A 23 -15.15 -13.21 -0.52
N LYS A 24 -14.88 -12.33 -1.49
CA LYS A 24 -13.75 -11.41 -1.47
C LYS A 24 -13.88 -10.48 -0.26
N VAL A 25 -13.36 -10.87 0.89
CA VAL A 25 -12.96 -9.90 1.90
C VAL A 25 -11.73 -9.19 1.33
N LYS A 26 -11.99 -8.10 0.62
CA LYS A 26 -10.96 -7.13 0.27
C LYS A 26 -10.44 -6.56 1.57
N HIS A 27 -9.43 -7.20 2.15
CA HIS A 27 -8.44 -6.48 2.92
C HIS A 27 -7.91 -5.41 1.98
N LYS A 28 -8.44 -4.20 2.11
CA LYS A 28 -7.80 -2.97 1.64
C LYS A 28 -6.56 -2.79 2.50
N LYS A 29 -5.61 -3.71 2.36
CA LYS A 29 -4.21 -3.48 2.66
C LYS A 29 -3.88 -2.37 1.67
N LYS A 30 -3.90 -1.14 2.17
CA LYS A 30 -3.42 0.02 1.46
C LYS A 30 -1.97 -0.30 1.17
N ASN A 31 -1.72 -0.91 0.00
CA ASN A 31 -0.40 -1.03 -0.59
C ASN A 31 0.03 0.39 -0.90
N THR A 32 0.49 1.08 0.13
CA THR A 32 1.53 2.08 -0.01
C THR A 32 2.83 1.38 0.40
N ALA A 33 3.10 0.25 -0.28
CA ALA A 33 4.46 -0.16 -0.54
C ALA A 33 5.01 0.86 -1.55
N THR A 34 5.33 2.06 -1.05
CA THR A 34 6.27 2.92 -1.74
C THR A 34 7.59 2.21 -1.63
N LYS A 35 8.03 1.70 -2.78
CA LYS A 35 9.34 1.20 -3.11
C LYS A 35 10.43 2.11 -2.51
N THR A 36 10.85 1.84 -1.27
CA THR A 36 12.04 2.46 -0.69
C THR A 36 13.24 1.65 -1.16
N THR A 37 13.69 1.99 -2.36
CA THR A 37 15.10 1.87 -2.72
C THR A 37 15.91 2.49 -1.58
N ALA A 38 16.99 1.84 -1.15
CA ALA A 38 17.89 2.24 -0.06
C ALA A 38 18.52 3.64 -0.26
N GLN A 39 17.69 4.67 -0.18
CA GLN A 39 18.03 6.06 -0.38
C GLN A 39 17.72 6.76 0.93
N LYS A 40 18.79 7.29 1.55
CA LYS A 40 18.78 8.15 2.74
C LYS A 40 17.63 9.17 2.63
N VAL A 41 16.49 8.89 3.25
CA VAL A 41 15.29 9.74 3.12
C VAL A 41 15.56 11.01 3.91
N LYS A 42 15.79 12.11 3.20
CA LYS A 42 15.96 13.43 3.83
C LYS A 42 14.58 14.03 4.06
N PHE A 43 14.21 14.20 5.32
CA PHE A 43 12.99 14.90 5.69
C PHE A 43 13.11 16.41 5.46
N ALA A 44 11.97 17.05 5.22
CA ALA A 44 11.88 18.49 5.03
C ALA A 44 12.04 19.27 6.34
N ASN A 45 11.86 18.60 7.48
CA ASN A 45 12.13 19.10 8.82
C ASN A 45 13.41 18.45 9.39
N ALA A 46 14.21 19.27 10.07
CA ALA A 46 15.37 18.80 10.84
C ALA A 46 14.98 18.40 12.28
N VAL A 47 13.88 18.94 12.78
CA VAL A 47 13.30 18.66 14.11
C VAL A 47 11.81 18.39 13.96
N ASP A 48 11.26 17.52 14.81
CA ASP A 48 9.82 17.29 14.93
C ASP A 48 9.15 18.59 15.44
N PRO A 49 8.23 19.20 14.68
CA PRO A 49 7.64 20.47 15.07
C PRO A 49 6.64 20.37 16.24
N ILE A 50 6.34 19.16 16.74
CA ILE A 50 5.45 18.93 17.89
C ILE A 50 6.24 18.86 19.20
N CYS A 51 7.38 18.18 19.20
CA CYS A 51 8.14 17.86 20.41
C CYS A 51 9.60 18.34 20.38
N ASP A 52 10.01 19.03 19.31
CA ASP A 52 11.35 19.57 19.08
C ASP A 52 12.48 18.52 19.12
N MET A 53 12.15 17.23 18.98
CA MET A 53 13.15 16.17 18.86
C MET A 53 13.83 16.17 17.49
N PRO A 54 15.12 15.81 17.37
CA PRO A 54 15.80 15.67 16.10
C PRO A 54 15.09 14.68 15.18
N THR A 55 14.98 15.02 13.90
CA THR A 55 14.43 14.12 12.88
C THR A 55 15.54 13.22 12.34
N GLU A 56 15.40 11.92 12.58
CA GLU A 56 16.36 10.91 12.14
C GLU A 56 15.93 10.26 10.83
N SER A 57 16.89 9.89 9.97
CA SER A 57 16.60 9.36 8.63
C SER A 57 15.89 7.99 8.59
N ASP A 58 15.78 7.31 9.72
CA ASP A 58 15.16 6.00 9.88
C ASP A 58 13.70 6.08 10.36
N MET A 59 13.18 7.29 10.63
CA MET A 59 11.80 7.52 11.09
C MET A 59 10.78 6.87 10.15
N LYS A 60 9.87 6.08 10.76
CA LYS A 60 8.77 5.40 10.05
C LYS A 60 7.52 6.25 10.00
N ASP A 61 7.32 7.09 11.01
CA ASP A 61 6.20 8.01 11.08
C ASP A 61 6.49 9.25 10.25
N THR A 62 5.86 9.31 9.08
CA THR A 62 6.06 10.39 8.12
C THR A 62 4.71 10.89 7.58
N ALA A 63 4.66 12.17 7.19
CA ALA A 63 3.51 12.76 6.51
C ALA A 63 3.97 13.66 5.36
N VAL A 64 3.23 13.65 4.26
CA VAL A 64 3.49 14.54 3.12
C VAL A 64 2.59 15.76 3.23
N TYR A 65 3.18 16.95 3.23
CA TYR A 65 2.47 18.22 3.25
C TYR A 65 3.16 19.21 2.31
N LYS A 66 2.40 19.87 1.41
CA LYS A 66 2.94 20.79 0.38
C LYS A 66 4.12 20.19 -0.41
N ASN A 67 3.97 18.95 -0.87
CA ASN A 67 4.99 18.17 -1.61
C ASN A 67 6.31 17.95 -0.85
N LYS A 68 6.32 18.17 0.46
CA LYS A 68 7.46 17.92 1.35
C LYS A 68 7.12 16.77 2.29
N THR A 69 8.07 15.87 2.52
CA THR A 69 7.92 14.76 3.46
C THR A 69 8.47 15.18 4.81
N TYR A 70 7.63 15.14 5.84
CA TYR A 70 7.98 15.43 7.22
C TYR A 70 8.15 14.13 8.00
N GLY A 71 9.18 14.04 8.84
CA GLY A 71 9.42 12.94 9.76
C GLY A 71 9.01 13.32 11.18
N PHE A 72 8.47 12.35 11.92
CA PHE A 72 7.96 12.54 13.28
C PHE A 72 8.55 11.48 14.22
N CYS A 73 8.77 11.87 15.47
CA CYS A 73 9.32 10.99 16.50
C CYS A 73 8.34 9.87 16.89
N SER A 74 7.05 10.07 16.64
CA SER A 74 5.99 9.14 17.00
C SER A 74 4.76 9.32 16.11
N SER A 75 3.89 8.30 16.11
CA SER A 75 2.57 8.36 15.49
C SER A 75 1.72 9.52 16.02
N TYR A 76 1.83 9.80 17.32
CA TYR A 76 1.14 10.92 17.97
C TYR A 76 1.55 12.27 17.35
N CYS A 77 2.85 12.53 17.20
CA CYS A 77 3.33 13.79 16.62
C CYS A 77 2.89 13.95 15.16
N LYS A 78 2.93 12.86 14.39
CA LYS A 78 2.40 12.83 13.02
C LYS A 78 0.91 13.16 12.97
N ASP A 79 0.11 12.61 13.88
CA ASP A 79 -1.33 12.81 13.88
C ASP A 79 -1.71 14.21 14.39
N GLU A 80 -0.97 14.76 15.36
CA GLU A 80 -1.12 16.14 15.81
C GLU A 80 -0.76 17.13 14.68
N PHE A 81 0.34 16.87 13.97
CA PHE A 81 0.72 17.65 12.79
C PHE A 81 -0.37 17.66 11.72
N LYS A 82 -1.00 16.51 11.44
CA LYS A 82 -2.09 16.42 10.44
C LYS A 82 -3.32 17.22 10.82
N LYS A 83 -3.59 17.44 12.10
CA LYS A 83 -4.73 18.27 12.54
C LYS A 83 -4.55 19.72 12.13
N ASN A 84 -3.32 20.24 12.20
CA ASN A 84 -3.07 21.65 11.93
C ASN A 84 -1.66 21.92 11.36
N PRO A 85 -1.35 21.38 10.15
CA PRO A 85 0.01 21.39 9.62
C PRO A 85 0.53 22.80 9.33
N GLU A 86 -0.35 23.75 9.01
CA GLU A 86 0.00 25.15 8.76
C GLU A 86 0.67 25.80 9.97
N LYS A 87 0.18 25.52 11.18
CA LYS A 87 0.73 26.05 12.43
C LYS A 87 2.17 25.60 12.66
N TYR A 88 2.51 24.40 12.21
CA TYR A 88 3.80 23.75 12.46
C TYR A 88 4.83 23.99 11.36
N VAL A 89 4.39 24.41 10.17
CA VAL A 89 5.26 24.63 8.99
C VAL A 89 5.61 26.10 8.79
N GLN A 90 5.07 27.01 9.61
CA GLN A 90 5.23 28.48 9.49
C GLN A 90 6.60 29.06 9.88
N LYS A 91 7.68 28.26 9.93
CA LYS A 91 9.03 28.74 10.27
C LYS A 91 9.88 29.05 9.04
#